data_AF-A0A6I5CKK6-F1
#
_entry.id   AF-A0A6I5CKK6-F1
#
_cell.length_a   1.000
_cell.length_b   1.000
_cell.length_c   1.000
_cell.angle_alpha   90.00
_cell.angle_beta   90.00
_cell.angle_gamma   90.00
#
_symmetry.space_group_name_H-M   'P 1'
#
loop_
_entity.id
_entity.type
_entity.pdbx_description
1 polymer ?
#
loop_
_entity_poly.entity_id
_entity_poly.type
_entity_poly.pdbx_seq_one_letter_code
_entity_poly.pdbx_strand_id
1 'polypeptide(L)'
;RETAAADKLEDGVDQLRDDVDARQRQALSHSGGNAQADLAGILAGATEVHGPGVKLVVNDAKEAGSEGSGKPRETSGFSDTGRVRDRDMQRVVNGLWQSGAEAVSVNGQRLTALSAIRAAGDAILVDNRPLVPPYTVLAVGDGQRLSSRFQDSPDGLYLNALQDNYGIRTGISVESDLRLPAAPSVIVRTARPTAEQNKTGKGTS
;
A
#
# COMPACT_ATOMS: atom_id res chain seq x y z
N ARG A 1 -0.55 -24.80 19.60
CA ARG A 1 -1.86 -24.40 20.16
C ARG A 1 -1.99 -22.87 20.18
N GLU A 2 -0.95 -22.13 20.56
CA GLU A 2 -0.93 -20.66 20.50
C GLU A 2 -0.95 -20.09 19.07
N THR A 3 -0.30 -20.75 18.10
CA THR A 3 -0.32 -20.33 16.69
C THR A 3 -1.72 -20.29 16.09
N ALA A 4 -2.50 -21.37 16.25
CA ALA A 4 -3.87 -21.42 15.74
C ALA A 4 -4.82 -20.39 16.40
N ALA A 5 -4.56 -20.00 17.64
CA ALA A 5 -5.33 -18.95 18.31
C ALA A 5 -4.94 -17.54 17.81
N ALA A 6 -3.66 -17.32 17.53
CA ALA A 6 -3.17 -16.09 16.92
C ALA A 6 -3.69 -15.94 15.49
N ASP A 7 -3.64 -17.01 14.67
CA ASP A 7 -4.14 -17.02 13.29
C ASP A 7 -5.65 -16.66 13.26
N LYS A 8 -6.44 -17.28 14.15
CA LYS A 8 -7.89 -16.98 14.26
C LYS A 8 -8.17 -15.53 14.69
N LEU A 9 -7.30 -14.95 15.51
CA LEU A 9 -7.43 -13.55 15.92
C LEU A 9 -7.05 -12.60 14.78
N GLU A 10 -6.02 -12.94 14.01
CA GLU A 10 -5.60 -12.22 12.81
C GLU A 10 -6.73 -12.19 11.77
N ASP A 11 -7.33 -13.36 11.47
CA ASP A 11 -8.51 -13.47 10.59
C ASP A 11 -9.69 -12.61 11.08
N GLY A 12 -9.95 -12.62 12.39
CA GLY A 12 -11.03 -11.81 12.98
C GLY A 12 -10.76 -10.31 12.91
N VAL A 13 -9.51 -9.88 13.08
CA VAL A 13 -9.11 -8.48 12.91
C VAL A 13 -9.27 -8.05 11.45
N ASP A 14 -8.87 -8.89 10.50
CA ASP A 14 -9.01 -8.58 9.07
C ASP A 14 -10.48 -8.53 8.64
N GLN A 15 -11.32 -9.47 9.08
CA GLN A 15 -12.76 -9.42 8.85
C GLN A 15 -13.39 -8.14 9.42
N LEU A 16 -13.01 -7.75 10.63
CA LEU A 16 -13.57 -6.55 11.26
C LEU A 16 -13.13 -5.28 10.54
N ARG A 17 -11.88 -5.23 10.06
CA ARG A 17 -11.37 -4.12 9.24
C ARG A 17 -12.15 -4.02 7.92
N ASP A 18 -12.31 -5.13 7.21
CA ASP A 18 -13.05 -5.17 5.95
C ASP A 18 -14.52 -4.72 6.13
N ASP A 19 -15.14 -5.07 7.25
CA ASP A 19 -16.51 -4.66 7.61
C ASP A 19 -16.61 -3.16 7.94
N VAL A 20 -15.64 -2.59 8.66
CA VAL A 20 -15.57 -1.13 8.87
C VAL A 20 -15.37 -0.39 7.54
N ASP A 21 -14.49 -0.89 6.68
CA ASP A 21 -14.22 -0.30 5.36
C ASP A 21 -15.46 -0.35 4.45
N ALA A 22 -16.24 -1.42 4.51
CA ALA A 22 -17.50 -1.53 3.78
C ALA A 22 -18.54 -0.51 4.28
N ARG A 23 -18.69 -0.35 5.60
CA ARG A 23 -19.63 0.64 6.18
C ARG A 23 -19.23 2.07 5.87
N GLN A 24 -17.93 2.38 5.93
CA GLN A 24 -17.43 3.71 5.61
C GLN A 24 -17.68 4.06 4.13
N ARG A 25 -17.44 3.12 3.21
CA ARG A 25 -17.78 3.28 1.79
C ARG A 25 -19.26 3.55 1.59
N GLN A 26 -20.14 2.79 2.25
CA GLN A 26 -21.57 3.03 2.19
C GLN A 26 -21.93 4.45 2.66
N ALA A 27 -21.33 4.93 3.75
CA ALA A 27 -21.57 6.29 4.25
C ALA A 27 -21.08 7.39 3.29
N LEU A 28 -19.93 7.18 2.64
CA LEU A 28 -19.39 8.10 1.64
C LEU A 28 -20.25 8.14 0.38
N SER A 29 -20.79 7.00 -0.08
CA SER A 29 -21.68 6.94 -1.25
C SER A 29 -22.98 7.73 -1.05
N HIS A 30 -23.48 7.86 0.19
CA HIS A 30 -24.67 8.68 0.48
C HIS A 30 -24.38 10.19 0.54
N SER A 31 -23.09 10.57 0.58
CA SER A 31 -22.64 11.97 0.55
C SER A 31 -22.30 12.45 -0.87
N GLY A 32 -22.45 11.58 -1.87
CA GLY A 32 -22.04 11.81 -3.26
C GLY A 32 -22.78 12.98 -3.91
N GLY A 33 -22.01 13.94 -4.43
CA GLY A 33 -22.55 15.13 -5.11
C GLY A 33 -21.72 16.40 -4.93
N ASN A 34 -20.70 16.37 -4.08
CA ASN A 34 -19.77 17.49 -3.88
C ASN A 34 -18.36 17.09 -4.34
N ALA A 35 -17.85 17.73 -5.40
CA ALA A 35 -16.51 17.50 -5.94
C ALA A 35 -15.40 17.67 -4.88
N GLN A 36 -15.64 18.51 -3.87
CA GLN A 36 -14.72 18.69 -2.74
C GLN A 36 -14.63 17.42 -1.87
N ALA A 37 -15.75 16.73 -1.66
CA ALA A 37 -15.82 15.51 -0.87
C ALA A 37 -15.15 14.34 -1.61
N ASP A 38 -15.31 14.28 -2.93
CA ASP A 38 -14.66 13.27 -3.77
C ASP A 38 -13.14 13.45 -3.77
N LEU A 39 -12.65 14.69 -3.94
CA LEU A 39 -11.22 14.99 -3.85
C LEU A 39 -10.66 14.67 -2.46
N ALA A 40 -11.37 15.04 -1.40
CA ALA A 40 -10.96 14.69 -0.04
C ALA A 40 -10.92 13.17 0.18
N GLY A 41 -11.88 12.43 -0.38
CA GLY A 41 -11.90 10.97 -0.36
C GLY A 41 -10.68 10.35 -1.06
N ILE A 42 -10.32 10.86 -2.24
CA ILE A 42 -9.13 10.41 -3.00
C ILE A 42 -7.85 10.71 -2.20
N LEU A 43 -7.68 11.93 -1.72
CA LEU A 43 -6.48 12.36 -0.98
C LEU A 43 -6.31 11.62 0.36
N ALA A 44 -7.43 11.31 1.02
CA ALA A 44 -7.44 10.48 2.24
C ALA A 44 -7.26 8.98 1.94
N GLY A 45 -7.28 8.57 0.68
CA GLY A 45 -7.29 7.17 0.27
C GLY A 45 -8.60 6.43 0.60
N ALA A 46 -9.67 7.14 0.94
CA ALA A 46 -10.95 6.54 1.36
C ALA A 46 -11.78 5.96 0.20
N THR A 47 -11.36 6.19 -1.05
CA THR A 47 -12.01 5.69 -2.25
C THR A 47 -11.05 4.87 -3.13
N GLU A 48 -11.63 3.94 -3.91
CA GLU A 48 -10.91 3.31 -5.02
C GLU A 48 -10.44 4.38 -6.00
N VAL A 49 -9.26 4.19 -6.57
CA VAL A 49 -8.76 5.02 -7.66
C VAL A 49 -8.37 4.13 -8.83
N HIS A 50 -8.51 4.67 -10.02
CA HIS A 50 -8.07 3.98 -11.22
C HIS A 50 -7.46 4.97 -12.22
N GLY A 51 -6.65 4.45 -13.14
CA GLY A 51 -5.98 5.26 -14.16
C GLY A 51 -4.70 4.61 -14.67
N PRO A 52 -4.00 5.26 -15.62
CA PRO A 52 -2.73 4.76 -16.12
C PRO A 52 -1.68 4.70 -15.00
N GLY A 53 -0.62 3.93 -15.22
CA GLY A 53 0.44 3.86 -14.24
C GLY A 53 1.47 2.77 -14.51
N VAL A 54 2.10 2.31 -13.44
CA VAL A 54 3.16 1.33 -13.45
C VAL A 54 2.81 0.17 -12.52
N LYS A 55 3.03 -1.05 -13.00
CA LYS A 55 3.09 -2.26 -12.20
C LYS A 55 4.55 -2.68 -12.05
N LEU A 56 5.03 -2.66 -10.82
CA LEU A 56 6.37 -3.13 -10.45
C LEU A 56 6.23 -4.41 -9.64
N VAL A 57 6.77 -5.50 -10.16
CA VAL A 57 6.88 -6.78 -9.45
C VAL A 57 8.29 -6.92 -8.91
N VAL A 58 8.42 -7.15 -7.60
CA VAL A 58 9.68 -7.39 -6.91
C VAL A 58 9.60 -8.76 -6.26
N ASN A 59 10.58 -9.62 -6.51
CA ASN A 59 10.59 -10.98 -6.02
C ASN A 59 11.97 -11.32 -5.49
N ASP A 60 12.02 -12.21 -4.49
CA ASP A 60 13.26 -12.71 -3.94
C ASP A 60 14.10 -13.39 -5.04
N ALA A 61 15.40 -13.49 -4.82
CA ALA A 61 16.31 -14.27 -5.63
C ALA A 61 15.85 -15.72 -5.72
N LYS A 62 16.19 -16.39 -6.82
CA LYS A 62 15.72 -17.77 -7.08
C LYS A 62 16.14 -18.75 -5.97
N GLU A 63 17.31 -18.54 -5.38
CA GLU A 63 17.93 -19.41 -4.38
C GLU A 63 17.53 -19.06 -2.94
N ALA A 64 16.91 -17.90 -2.73
CA ALA A 64 16.42 -17.44 -1.44
C ALA A 64 15.28 -18.31 -0.87
N GLY A 65 14.61 -19.09 -1.72
CA GLY A 65 13.42 -19.88 -1.40
C GLY A 65 13.66 -21.27 -0.82
N SER A 66 14.90 -21.66 -0.50
CA SER A 66 15.20 -23.05 -0.09
C SER A 66 15.09 -23.35 1.42
N GLU A 67 14.80 -22.37 2.29
CA GLU A 67 14.80 -22.60 3.75
C GLU A 67 13.53 -22.18 4.51
N GLY A 68 12.46 -21.72 3.85
CA GLY A 68 11.26 -21.19 4.53
C GLY A 68 9.97 -21.90 4.15
N SER A 69 9.55 -22.88 4.94
CA SER A 69 8.29 -23.62 4.80
C SER A 69 7.07 -22.73 5.05
N GLY A 70 6.65 -21.92 4.07
CA GLY A 70 5.31 -21.31 3.96
C GLY A 70 4.84 -20.41 5.11
N LYS A 71 5.68 -20.13 6.11
CA LYS A 71 5.37 -19.34 7.30
C LYS A 71 6.34 -18.17 7.43
N PRO A 72 5.93 -16.95 7.03
CA PRO A 72 6.80 -15.76 7.00
C PRO A 72 7.45 -15.37 8.34
N ARG A 73 6.94 -15.91 9.45
CA ARG A 73 7.30 -15.54 10.83
C ARG A 73 8.33 -16.49 11.48
N GLU A 74 8.72 -17.58 10.81
CA GLU A 74 9.48 -18.70 11.39
C GLU A 74 10.94 -18.79 10.93
N THR A 75 11.40 -17.92 10.03
CA THR A 75 12.78 -17.98 9.51
C THR A 75 13.67 -16.95 10.23
N SER A 76 14.91 -17.35 10.55
CA SER A 76 15.87 -16.56 11.34
C SER A 76 17.19 -16.44 10.58
N GLY A 77 17.24 -15.56 9.57
CA GLY A 77 18.47 -15.35 8.79
C GLY A 77 18.58 -13.92 8.26
N PHE A 78 19.42 -13.09 8.89
CA PHE A 78 19.63 -11.68 8.53
C PHE A 78 20.70 -11.45 7.43
N SER A 79 21.22 -12.54 6.85
CA SER A 79 22.34 -12.56 5.91
C SER A 79 21.93 -12.17 4.49
N ASP A 80 22.94 -11.98 3.65
CA ASP A 80 22.92 -11.79 2.18
C ASP A 80 22.17 -12.94 1.46
N THR A 81 20.85 -12.98 1.63
CA THR A 81 19.99 -14.12 1.31
C THR A 81 19.27 -13.95 -0.03
N GLY A 82 19.50 -12.85 -0.74
CA GLY A 82 18.71 -12.49 -1.93
C GLY A 82 17.23 -12.22 -1.63
N ARG A 83 16.88 -11.94 -0.37
CA ARG A 83 15.50 -11.67 0.06
C ARG A 83 15.20 -10.19 0.11
N VAL A 84 14.03 -9.82 -0.38
CA VAL A 84 13.50 -8.46 -0.31
C VAL A 84 13.14 -8.13 1.13
N ARG A 85 13.59 -6.98 1.63
CA ARG A 85 13.33 -6.51 2.99
C ARG A 85 12.31 -5.37 3.01
N ASP A 86 11.75 -5.11 4.20
CA ASP A 86 10.82 -4.01 4.44
C ASP A 86 11.42 -2.64 4.06
N ARG A 87 12.71 -2.41 4.38
CA ARG A 87 13.43 -1.19 3.98
C ARG A 87 13.56 -1.04 2.46
N ASP A 88 13.70 -2.14 1.73
CA ASP A 88 13.78 -2.11 0.27
C ASP A 88 12.42 -1.69 -0.31
N MET A 89 11.34 -2.25 0.25
CA MET A 89 9.98 -1.89 -0.12
C MET A 89 9.66 -0.42 0.22
N GLN A 90 10.10 0.08 1.39
CA GLN A 90 9.96 1.49 1.74
C GLN A 90 10.63 2.41 0.71
N ARG A 91 11.86 2.07 0.27
CA ARG A 91 12.58 2.82 -0.77
C ARG A 91 11.85 2.80 -2.10
N VAL A 92 11.40 1.63 -2.55
CA VAL A 92 10.62 1.49 -3.79
C VAL A 92 9.37 2.39 -3.76
N VAL A 93 8.59 2.32 -2.68
CA VAL A 93 7.38 3.13 -2.53
C VAL A 93 7.70 4.61 -2.51
N ASN A 94 8.70 5.04 -1.75
CA ASN A 94 9.10 6.45 -1.67
C ASN A 94 9.61 6.97 -3.01
N GLY A 95 10.40 6.17 -3.74
CA GLY A 95 10.87 6.50 -5.07
C GLY A 95 9.73 6.68 -6.07
N LEU A 96 8.70 5.83 -6.01
CA LEU A 96 7.50 5.97 -6.84
C LEU A 96 6.73 7.26 -6.52
N TRP A 97 6.56 7.59 -5.24
CA TRP A 97 5.96 8.87 -4.83
C TRP A 97 6.78 10.07 -5.33
N GLN A 98 8.09 10.04 -5.14
CA GLN A 98 9.00 11.09 -5.62
C GLN A 98 8.96 11.23 -7.15
N SER A 99 8.70 10.13 -7.86
CA SER A 99 8.61 10.10 -9.32
C SER A 99 7.28 10.63 -9.87
N GLY A 100 6.30 10.89 -8.98
CA GLY A 100 5.02 11.48 -9.32
C GLY A 100 3.86 10.49 -9.33
N ALA A 101 3.95 9.38 -8.60
CA ALA A 101 2.78 8.54 -8.34
C ALA A 101 1.72 9.35 -7.57
N GLU A 102 0.45 9.17 -7.92
CA GLU A 102 -0.70 9.80 -7.28
C GLU A 102 -1.38 8.85 -6.29
N ALA A 103 -1.21 7.55 -6.51
CA ALA A 103 -1.65 6.48 -5.63
C ALA A 103 -0.72 5.28 -5.72
N VAL A 104 -0.40 4.64 -4.59
CA VAL A 104 0.43 3.43 -4.55
C VAL A 104 -0.24 2.34 -3.72
N SER A 105 -0.14 1.09 -4.15
CA SER A 105 -0.51 -0.08 -3.36
C SER A 105 0.56 -1.16 -3.42
N VAL A 106 0.66 -1.97 -2.37
CA VAL A 106 1.56 -3.15 -2.32
C VAL A 106 0.71 -4.38 -2.01
N ASN A 107 0.69 -5.36 -2.90
CA ASN A 107 -0.15 -6.56 -2.84
C ASN A 107 -1.63 -6.22 -2.55
N GLY A 108 -2.14 -5.17 -3.18
CA GLY A 108 -3.51 -4.70 -3.00
C GLY A 108 -3.76 -3.89 -1.72
N GLN A 109 -2.75 -3.65 -0.88
CA GLN A 109 -2.87 -2.75 0.27
C GLN A 109 -2.56 -1.32 -0.18
N ARG A 110 -3.60 -0.46 -0.23
CA ARG A 110 -3.47 0.94 -0.62
C ARG A 110 -2.73 1.73 0.46
N LEU A 111 -1.66 2.40 0.06
CA LEU A 111 -0.83 3.19 0.94
C LEU A 111 -1.33 4.64 1.05
N THR A 112 -1.27 5.17 2.26
CA THR A 112 -1.52 6.58 2.58
C THR A 112 -0.35 7.17 3.35
N ALA A 113 -0.42 8.45 3.70
CA ALA A 113 0.56 9.11 4.57
C ALA A 113 0.69 8.46 5.97
N LEU A 114 -0.29 7.65 6.39
CA LEU A 114 -0.30 6.96 7.68
C LEU A 114 0.09 5.48 7.57
N SER A 115 0.30 4.97 6.36
CA SER A 115 0.61 3.56 6.15
C SER A 115 2.00 3.22 6.63
N ALA A 116 2.14 2.07 7.26
CA ALA A 116 3.41 1.57 7.78
C ALA A 116 3.85 0.31 7.04
N ILE A 117 5.11 0.32 6.58
CA ILE A 117 5.82 -0.84 6.03
C ILE A 117 6.88 -1.25 7.05
N ARG A 118 6.85 -2.47 7.58
CA ARG A 118 7.80 -2.92 8.62
C ARG A 118 8.08 -4.41 8.59
N ALA A 119 9.20 -4.85 9.15
CA ALA A 119 9.48 -6.27 9.35
C ALA A 119 8.74 -6.87 10.56
N ALA A 120 8.38 -8.15 10.48
CA ALA A 120 8.17 -9.00 11.65
C ALA A 120 8.77 -10.38 11.39
N GLY A 121 9.91 -10.64 12.06
CA GLY A 121 10.81 -11.71 11.64
C GLY A 121 11.25 -11.45 10.20
N ASP A 122 10.92 -12.39 9.34
CA ASP A 122 11.31 -12.39 7.94
C ASP A 122 10.16 -12.00 6.98
N ALA A 123 9.02 -11.61 7.55
CA ALA A 123 7.86 -11.10 6.82
C ALA A 123 7.93 -9.57 6.68
N ILE A 124 7.52 -9.06 5.51
CA ILE A 124 7.19 -7.64 5.34
C ILE A 124 5.72 -7.44 5.68
N LEU A 125 5.41 -6.48 6.55
CA LEU A 125 4.04 -6.13 6.91
C LEU A 125 3.71 -4.77 6.33
N VAL A 126 2.52 -4.65 5.75
CA VAL A 126 1.90 -3.39 5.34
C VAL A 126 0.61 -3.21 6.13
N ASP A 127 0.53 -2.18 6.97
CA ASP A 127 -0.63 -1.90 7.83
C ASP A 127 -1.09 -3.11 8.68
N ASN A 128 -0.08 -3.82 9.20
CA ASN A 128 -0.16 -5.06 9.98
C ASN A 128 -0.53 -6.32 9.18
N ARG A 129 -0.73 -6.23 7.87
CA ARG A 129 -0.96 -7.42 7.02
C ARG A 129 0.38 -7.97 6.51
N PRO A 130 0.74 -9.21 6.85
CA PRO A 130 1.96 -9.83 6.32
C PRO A 130 1.83 -10.05 4.81
N LEU A 131 2.87 -9.70 4.08
CA LEU A 131 2.99 -9.89 2.65
C LEU A 131 4.04 -10.96 2.35
N VAL A 132 3.81 -11.69 1.27
CA VAL A 132 4.73 -12.69 0.73
C VAL A 132 5.12 -12.34 -0.69
N PRO A 133 6.35 -12.67 -1.11
CA PRO A 133 6.76 -12.51 -2.50
C PRO A 133 5.95 -13.44 -3.43
N PRO A 134 5.74 -13.07 -4.70
CA PRO A 134 6.19 -11.83 -5.33
C PRO A 134 5.38 -10.61 -4.86
N TYR A 135 6.09 -9.52 -4.54
CA TYR A 135 5.50 -8.25 -4.15
C TYR A 135 5.11 -7.46 -5.39
N THR A 136 3.82 -7.20 -5.57
CA THR A 136 3.29 -6.38 -6.65
C THR A 136 3.00 -4.99 -6.13
N VAL A 137 3.76 -4.01 -6.60
CA VAL A 137 3.56 -2.59 -6.33
C VAL A 137 2.84 -1.97 -7.52
N LEU A 138 1.65 -1.43 -7.31
CA LEU A 138 0.91 -0.69 -8.32
C LEU A 138 0.99 0.79 -8.00
N ALA A 139 1.33 1.61 -8.99
CA ALA A 139 1.41 3.06 -8.86
C ALA A 139 0.64 3.75 -9.98
N VAL A 140 -0.40 4.51 -9.65
CA VAL A 140 -1.18 5.32 -10.60
C VAL A 140 -0.45 6.63 -10.86
N GLY A 141 -0.40 7.06 -12.11
CA GLY A 141 0.20 8.31 -12.58
C GLY A 141 0.45 8.29 -14.09
N ASP A 142 1.19 9.25 -14.62
CA ASP A 142 1.66 9.21 -16.02
C ASP A 142 2.63 8.03 -16.19
N GLY A 143 2.14 6.90 -16.70
CA GLY A 143 2.88 5.62 -16.66
C GLY A 143 4.27 5.66 -17.30
N GLN A 144 4.41 6.31 -18.46
CA GLN A 144 5.71 6.39 -19.14
C GLN A 144 6.67 7.28 -18.36
N ARG A 145 6.21 8.47 -17.95
CA ARG A 145 7.03 9.43 -17.20
C ARG A 145 7.38 8.91 -15.82
N LEU A 146 6.44 8.24 -15.16
CA LEU A 146 6.59 7.62 -13.85
C LEU A 146 7.62 6.50 -13.90
N SER A 147 7.52 5.60 -14.89
CA SER A 147 8.46 4.50 -15.09
C SER A 147 9.89 4.99 -15.30
N SER A 148 10.09 5.96 -16.22
CA SER A 148 11.42 6.52 -16.48
C SER A 148 11.98 7.25 -15.27
N ARG A 149 11.20 8.12 -14.63
CA ARG A 149 11.65 8.88 -13.45
C ARG A 149 12.01 7.96 -12.28
N PHE A 150 11.24 6.90 -12.07
CA PHE A 150 11.53 5.95 -11.02
C PHE A 150 12.84 5.21 -11.29
N GLN A 151 13.03 4.68 -12.50
CA GLN A 151 14.25 3.96 -12.88
C GLN A 151 15.50 4.85 -12.77
N ASP A 152 15.39 6.13 -13.12
CA ASP A 152 16.48 7.10 -13.02
C ASP A 152 16.67 7.67 -11.59
N SER A 153 15.76 7.39 -10.66
CA SER A 153 15.83 7.88 -9.28
C SER A 153 16.85 7.09 -8.44
N PRO A 154 17.34 7.65 -7.31
CA PRO A 154 18.20 6.93 -6.38
C PRO A 154 17.60 5.59 -5.90
N ASP A 155 16.27 5.52 -5.74
CA ASP A 155 15.57 4.30 -5.30
C ASP A 155 15.42 3.26 -6.43
N GLY A 156 15.27 3.70 -7.68
CA GLY A 156 15.31 2.81 -8.85
C GLY A 156 16.71 2.24 -9.09
N LEU A 157 17.74 3.07 -8.99
CA LEU A 157 19.14 2.64 -9.05
C LEU A 157 19.49 1.70 -7.90
N TYR A 158 18.98 1.97 -6.70
CA TYR A 158 19.10 1.05 -5.56
C TYR A 158 18.45 -0.31 -5.85
N LEU A 159 17.25 -0.32 -6.43
CA LEU A 159 16.55 -1.55 -6.80
C LEU A 159 17.31 -2.34 -7.89
N ASN A 160 17.93 -1.65 -8.85
CA ASN A 160 18.80 -2.29 -9.85
C ASN A 160 20.07 -2.87 -9.20
N ALA A 161 20.69 -2.16 -8.25
CA ALA A 161 21.82 -2.69 -7.49
C ALA A 161 21.44 -3.92 -6.64
N LEU A 162 20.21 -4.00 -6.14
CA LEU A 162 19.68 -5.20 -5.48
C LEU A 162 19.55 -6.38 -6.46
N GLN A 163 19.09 -6.11 -7.68
CA GLN A 163 19.02 -7.13 -8.72
C GLN A 163 20.40 -7.67 -9.09
N ASP A 164 21.38 -6.79 -9.30
CA ASP A 164 22.72 -7.17 -9.76
C ASP A 164 23.55 -7.86 -8.68
N ASN A 165 23.50 -7.35 -7.44
CA ASN A 165 24.36 -7.85 -6.37
C ASN A 165 23.73 -9.01 -5.57
N TYR A 166 22.40 -9.08 -5.51
CA TYR A 166 21.68 -10.02 -4.65
C TYR A 166 20.75 -10.96 -5.43
N GLY A 167 20.66 -10.82 -6.76
CA GLY A 167 19.81 -11.65 -7.61
C GLY A 167 18.31 -11.41 -7.43
N ILE A 168 17.91 -10.31 -6.79
CA ILE A 168 16.50 -9.92 -6.63
C ILE A 168 15.89 -9.74 -8.02
N ARG A 169 14.72 -10.33 -8.24
CA ARG A 169 14.07 -10.32 -9.55
C ARG A 169 13.05 -9.21 -9.59
N THR A 170 13.21 -8.29 -10.52
CA THR A 170 12.30 -7.15 -10.69
C THR A 170 11.74 -7.13 -12.11
N GLY A 171 10.53 -6.61 -12.24
CA GLY A 171 9.88 -6.39 -13.53
C GLY A 171 8.96 -5.18 -13.45
N ILE A 172 9.17 -4.22 -14.34
CA ILE A 172 8.37 -2.99 -14.41
C ILE A 172 7.60 -2.98 -15.73
N SER A 173 6.28 -2.80 -15.67
CA SER A 173 5.42 -2.62 -16.85
C SER A 173 4.58 -1.37 -16.71
N VAL A 174 4.39 -0.68 -17.84
CA VAL A 174 3.45 0.43 -17.94
C VAL A 174 2.08 -0.15 -18.26
N GLU A 175 1.07 0.25 -17.50
CA GLU A 175 -0.30 -0.23 -17.63
C GLU A 175 -1.22 0.96 -17.96
N SER A 176 -2.17 0.74 -18.86
CA SER A 176 -3.11 1.79 -19.30
C SER A 176 -4.25 2.04 -18.30
N ASP A 177 -4.61 1.03 -17.50
CA ASP A 177 -5.58 1.13 -16.42
C ASP A 177 -5.17 0.20 -15.28
N LEU A 178 -4.88 0.81 -14.13
CA LEU A 178 -4.66 0.15 -12.84
C LEU A 178 -5.84 0.49 -11.95
N ARG A 179 -6.24 -0.45 -11.09
CA ARG A 179 -7.24 -0.22 -10.03
C ARG A 179 -6.61 -0.48 -8.69
N LEU A 180 -6.64 0.54 -7.84
CA LEU A 180 -6.13 0.46 -6.48
C LEU A 180 -7.32 0.62 -5.52
N PRO A 181 -7.49 -0.30 -4.55
CA PRO A 181 -8.61 -0.22 -3.62
C PRO A 181 -8.51 1.03 -2.74
N ALA A 182 -9.57 1.27 -1.97
CA ALA A 182 -9.51 2.20 -0.85
C ALA A 182 -8.50 1.68 0.20
N ALA A 183 -7.86 2.62 0.90
CA ALA A 183 -7.03 2.34 2.05
C ALA A 183 -7.88 1.90 3.25
N PRO A 184 -7.32 1.07 4.13
CA PRO A 184 -7.97 0.72 5.38
C PRO A 184 -8.36 1.98 6.17
N SER A 185 -9.56 1.98 6.73
CA SER A 185 -10.10 3.09 7.50
C SER A 185 -9.29 3.37 8.77
N VAL A 186 -9.06 4.65 9.04
CA VAL A 186 -8.45 5.09 10.30
C VAL A 186 -9.53 5.30 11.35
N ILE A 187 -9.44 4.57 12.45
CA ILE A 187 -10.38 4.72 13.56
C ILE A 187 -10.00 5.95 14.39
N VAL A 188 -10.85 6.97 14.36
CA VAL A 188 -10.75 8.16 15.23
C VAL A 188 -11.46 7.90 16.56
N ARG A 189 -10.72 7.93 17.68
CA ARG A 189 -11.29 7.72 19.03
C ARG A 189 -11.72 9.00 19.71
N THR A 190 -10.98 10.08 19.49
CA THR A 190 -11.12 11.35 20.22
C THR A 190 -11.48 12.51 19.28
N ALA A 191 -10.87 12.53 18.09
CA ALA A 191 -11.16 13.52 17.07
C ALA A 191 -12.59 13.38 16.55
N ARG A 192 -13.26 14.52 16.35
CA ARG A 192 -14.58 14.62 15.71
C ARG A 192 -14.52 15.69 14.63
N PRO A 193 -15.16 15.50 13.46
CA PRO A 193 -15.27 16.55 12.47
C PRO A 193 -16.03 17.74 13.06
N THR A 194 -15.53 18.94 12.81
CA THR A 194 -16.27 20.17 13.15
C THR A 194 -17.51 20.22 12.26
N ALA A 195 -18.71 20.27 12.85
CA ALA A 195 -19.93 20.45 12.08
C ALA A 195 -19.85 21.78 11.32
N GLU A 196 -20.13 21.76 10.01
CA GLU A 196 -20.30 23.00 9.23
C GLU A 196 -21.38 23.84 9.89
N GLN A 197 -21.03 25.05 10.33
CA GLN A 197 -22.03 26.04 10.69
C GLN A 197 -22.78 26.42 9.43
N ASN A 198 -23.95 25.81 9.24
CA ASN A 198 -24.88 26.20 8.21
C ASN A 198 -25.29 27.66 8.49
N LYS A 199 -24.67 28.62 7.79
CA LYS A 199 -25.04 30.04 7.87
C LYS A 199 -26.41 30.20 7.21
N THR A 200 -27.48 29.86 7.92
CA THR A 200 -28.80 30.45 7.67
C THR A 200 -28.73 31.92 8.04
N GLY A 201 -28.15 32.72 7.15
CA GLY A 201 -28.29 34.17 7.17
C GLY A 201 -29.75 34.51 6.89
N LYS A 202 -30.52 34.71 7.96
CA LYS A 202 -31.84 35.34 7.90
C LYS A 202 -31.74 36.61 7.05
N GLY A 203 -32.45 36.64 5.93
CA GLY A 203 -32.83 37.89 5.30
C GLY A 203 -33.62 38.71 6.31
N THR A 204 -33.14 39.91 6.60
CA THR A 204 -33.98 40.97 7.16
C THR A 204 -34.33 41.91 6.02
N SER A 205 -35.64 42.06 5.84
CA SER A 205 -36.32 42.96 4.90
C SER A 205 -35.86 44.41 4.97
#